data_AF-A0A1H1KF33-F1
#
_entry.id   AF-A0A1H1KF33-F1
#
_cell.length_a   1.000
_cell.length_b   1.000
_cell.length_c   1.000
_cell.angle_alpha   90.00
_cell.angle_beta   90.00
_cell.angle_gamma   90.00
#
_symmetry.space_group_name_H-M   'P 1'
#
loop_
_entity.id
_entity.type
_entity.pdbx_description
1 polymer ?
#
loop_
_entity_poly.entity_id
_entity_poly.type
_entity_poly.pdbx_seq_one_letter_code
_entity_poly.pdbx_strand_id
1 'polypeptide(L)'
;MSEAATSVSIVTQTCVRPESADAFAQWQGETSKVISSFPGFIEQRLMPPHPPLQVDWVILQRFVSLEDAKRWLGSSERQSRIEGATPMLVGRDDVHIVRDDASAARTAPVSAVMSTRVKPGMEAEYLKWEQKIAAAQSKAAGLQGYRFEPPVPGVQEDFIAILRFDSETNLRTWLESPRRRQLLDEAAPLTAEFHARMAESGFEQWFRDATPEGAPVPAAWKMNMIVLLALYPIVFLWGLLVGTPILTKALNLNFPVALFIGNAFSVILTSYLVPWTAKRLSWWLTPPKDGRALVSLRGTSLLIAAYIIMILLFWKAL
;
A
#
# COMPACT_ATOMS: atom_id res chain seq x y z
N MET A 1 6.60 -32.19 17.54
CA MET A 1 6.78 -30.98 16.70
C MET A 1 5.45 -30.24 16.74
N SER A 2 5.40 -29.11 17.44
CA SER A 2 4.17 -28.33 17.63
C SER A 2 3.71 -27.80 16.27
N GLU A 3 2.47 -28.09 15.86
CA GLU A 3 1.80 -27.31 14.81
C GLU A 3 1.90 -25.85 15.22
N ALA A 4 2.52 -25.02 14.40
CA ALA A 4 2.54 -23.58 14.61
C ALA A 4 1.09 -23.11 14.44
N ALA A 5 0.41 -22.81 15.55
CA ALA A 5 -0.91 -22.22 15.52
C ALA A 5 -0.83 -20.90 14.74
N THR A 6 -1.55 -20.82 13.63
CA THR A 6 -1.59 -19.65 12.74
C THR A 6 -2.28 -18.48 13.45
N SER A 7 -1.55 -17.71 14.25
CA SER A 7 -2.09 -16.52 14.91
C SER A 7 -2.20 -15.33 13.96
N VAL A 8 -3.08 -14.39 14.32
CA VAL A 8 -3.28 -13.14 13.61
C VAL A 8 -2.99 -11.98 14.57
N SER A 9 -2.12 -11.07 14.16
CA SER A 9 -1.75 -9.88 14.91
C SER A 9 -2.43 -8.66 14.31
N ILE A 10 -3.11 -7.87 15.13
CA ILE A 10 -3.47 -6.50 14.82
C ILE A 10 -2.33 -5.62 15.32
N VAL A 11 -1.70 -4.87 14.42
CA VAL A 11 -0.71 -3.85 14.75
C VAL A 11 -1.38 -2.50 14.59
N THR A 12 -1.45 -1.73 15.67
CA THR A 12 -1.95 -0.36 15.65
C THR A 12 -0.81 0.60 15.97
N GLN A 13 -0.49 1.51 15.05
CA GLN A 13 0.47 2.58 15.28
C GLN A 13 -0.28 3.87 15.49
N THR A 14 0.04 4.62 16.54
CA THR A 14 -0.69 5.86 16.86
C THR A 14 0.23 6.91 17.44
N CYS A 15 0.04 8.15 16.98
CA CYS A 15 0.76 9.30 17.49
C CYS A 15 -0.05 9.95 18.61
N VAL A 16 0.59 10.14 19.76
CA VAL A 16 -0.04 10.66 20.98
C VAL A 16 0.55 12.03 21.27
N ARG A 17 -0.29 12.96 21.71
CA ARG A 17 0.16 14.28 22.16
C ARG A 17 1.19 14.10 23.30
N PRO A 18 2.36 14.77 23.26
CA PRO A 18 3.38 14.59 24.28
C PRO A 18 2.85 14.74 25.72
N GLU A 19 1.94 15.68 25.94
CA GLU A 19 1.28 15.96 27.23
C GLU A 19 0.28 14.87 27.68
N SER A 20 -0.17 14.01 26.76
CA SER A 20 -1.16 12.96 27.03
C SER A 20 -0.53 11.56 27.12
N ALA A 21 0.80 11.44 27.07
CA ALA A 21 1.50 10.15 27.02
C ALA A 21 1.15 9.23 28.21
N ASP A 22 1.16 9.75 29.43
CA ASP A 22 0.83 8.98 30.64
C ASP A 22 -0.65 8.59 30.69
N ALA A 23 -1.53 9.54 30.35
CA ALA A 23 -2.98 9.30 30.26
C ALA A 23 -3.30 8.21 29.22
N PHE A 24 -2.59 8.23 28.09
CA PHE A 24 -2.73 7.23 27.04
C PHE A 24 -2.23 5.85 27.49
N ALA A 25 -1.09 5.77 28.18
CA ALA A 25 -0.58 4.52 28.73
C ALA A 25 -1.56 3.90 29.75
N GLN A 26 -2.16 4.72 30.62
CA GLN A 26 -3.19 4.29 31.55
C GLN A 26 -4.46 3.80 30.83
N TRP A 27 -4.94 4.58 29.85
CA TRP A 27 -6.09 4.20 29.02
C TRP A 27 -5.82 2.89 28.26
N GLN A 28 -4.61 2.65 27.78
CA GLN A 28 -4.22 1.38 27.16
C GLN A 28 -4.21 0.21 28.15
N GLY A 29 -3.77 0.43 29.38
CA GLY A 29 -3.82 -0.58 30.44
C GLY A 29 -5.25 -1.04 30.75
N GLU A 30 -6.21 -0.10 30.76
CA GLU A 30 -7.64 -0.42 30.86
C GLU A 30 -8.18 -1.16 29.63
N THR A 31 -7.81 -0.72 28.42
CA THR A 31 -8.16 -1.42 27.17
C THR A 31 -7.62 -2.84 27.17
N SER A 32 -6.42 -3.07 27.71
CA SER A 32 -5.82 -4.39 27.89
C SER A 32 -6.64 -5.29 28.82
N LYS A 33 -7.31 -4.73 29.83
CA LYS A 33 -8.21 -5.51 30.70
C LYS A 33 -9.48 -5.93 29.94
N VAL A 34 -10.05 -5.02 29.15
CA VAL A 34 -11.26 -5.31 28.36
C VAL A 34 -11.00 -6.39 27.31
N ILE A 35 -9.91 -6.27 26.55
CA ILE A 35 -9.58 -7.24 25.49
C ILE A 35 -9.17 -8.60 26.06
N SER A 36 -8.65 -8.66 27.30
CA SER A 36 -8.22 -9.93 27.91
C SER A 36 -9.34 -10.96 28.06
N SER A 37 -10.59 -10.51 28.17
CA SER A 37 -11.78 -11.36 28.21
C SER A 37 -12.41 -11.62 26.84
N PHE A 38 -11.86 -11.03 25.76
CA PHE A 38 -12.44 -11.15 24.43
C PHE A 38 -12.15 -12.53 23.83
N PRO A 39 -13.15 -13.23 23.26
CA PRO A 39 -12.96 -14.54 22.66
C PRO A 39 -11.85 -14.55 21.61
N GLY A 40 -10.94 -15.53 21.72
CA GLY A 40 -9.83 -15.70 20.77
C GLY A 40 -8.69 -14.69 20.96
N PHE A 41 -8.66 -13.90 22.02
CA PHE A 41 -7.50 -13.07 22.38
C PHE A 41 -6.36 -13.94 22.95
N ILE A 42 -5.12 -13.64 22.56
CA ILE A 42 -3.91 -14.32 23.01
C ILE A 42 -3.08 -13.39 23.91
N GLU A 43 -2.63 -12.26 23.36
CA GLU A 43 -1.78 -11.31 24.10
C GLU A 43 -1.88 -9.90 23.52
N GLN A 44 -1.58 -8.90 24.35
CA GLN A 44 -1.39 -7.51 23.93
C GLN A 44 0.02 -7.07 24.36
N ARG A 45 0.75 -6.44 23.43
CA ARG A 45 2.03 -5.77 23.71
C ARG A 45 1.92 -4.30 23.34
N LEU A 46 2.28 -3.45 24.28
CA LEU A 46 2.38 -2.00 24.08
C LEU A 46 3.86 -1.62 23.99
N MET A 47 4.22 -0.93 22.92
CA MET A 47 5.57 -0.42 22.70
C MET A 47 5.51 1.12 22.70
N PRO A 48 6.11 1.78 23.70
CA PRO A 48 6.18 3.23 23.72
C PRO A 48 7.09 3.77 22.60
N PRO A 49 6.94 5.04 22.20
CA PRO A 49 7.82 5.70 21.24
C PRO A 49 9.29 5.61 21.67
N HIS A 50 10.17 5.31 20.71
CA HIS A 50 11.63 5.33 20.85
C HIS A 50 12.28 6.08 19.66
N PRO A 51 12.28 7.42 19.67
CA PRO A 51 12.88 8.22 18.61
C PRO A 51 14.41 7.98 18.51
N PRO A 52 15.00 8.08 17.31
CA PRO A 52 14.38 8.50 16.05
C PRO A 52 13.71 7.34 15.27
N LEU A 53 13.91 6.09 15.69
CA LEU A 53 13.51 4.90 14.94
C LEU A 53 12.01 4.61 15.01
N GLN A 54 11.36 5.00 16.11
CA GLN A 54 9.93 4.79 16.33
C GLN A 54 9.34 6.00 17.04
N VAL A 55 8.59 6.84 16.32
CA VAL A 55 7.96 8.04 16.90
C VAL A 55 6.54 7.78 17.43
N ASP A 56 5.94 6.66 17.03
CA ASP A 56 4.57 6.28 17.38
C ASP A 56 4.51 5.21 18.47
N TRP A 57 3.43 5.23 19.24
CA TRP A 57 3.05 4.09 20.06
C TRP A 57 2.64 2.94 19.15
N VAL A 58 3.18 1.74 19.40
CA VAL A 58 2.80 0.53 18.65
C VAL A 58 2.11 -0.44 19.59
N ILE A 59 0.87 -0.78 19.25
CA ILE A 59 0.03 -1.72 20.00
C ILE A 59 -0.11 -2.98 19.14
N LEU A 60 0.36 -4.11 19.66
CA LEU A 60 0.23 -5.42 19.03
C LEU A 60 -0.80 -6.24 19.80
N GLN A 61 -1.89 -6.64 19.15
CA GLN A 61 -2.94 -7.48 19.73
C GLN A 61 -3.04 -8.78 18.94
N ARG A 62 -2.71 -9.91 19.56
CA ARG A 62 -2.71 -11.22 18.92
C ARG A 62 -3.99 -11.98 19.20
N PHE A 63 -4.47 -12.65 18.16
CA PHE A 63 -5.68 -13.45 18.17
C PHE A 63 -5.44 -14.84 17.58
N VAL A 64 -6.25 -15.80 17.99
CA VAL A 64 -6.19 -17.20 17.52
C VAL A 64 -6.63 -17.30 16.05
N SER A 65 -7.50 -16.40 15.59
CA SER A 65 -7.96 -16.37 14.20
C SER A 65 -8.18 -14.96 13.65
N LEU A 66 -8.23 -14.85 12.32
CA LEU A 66 -8.62 -13.62 11.64
C LEU A 66 -10.05 -13.19 11.98
N GLU A 67 -10.95 -14.16 12.18
CA GLU A 67 -12.34 -13.88 12.51
C GLU A 67 -12.43 -13.20 13.87
N ASP A 68 -11.70 -13.69 14.87
CA ASP A 68 -11.61 -13.08 16.21
C ASP A 68 -11.06 -11.66 16.15
N ALA A 69 -9.96 -11.46 15.39
CA ALA A 69 -9.37 -10.14 15.16
C ALA A 69 -10.39 -9.16 14.52
N LYS A 70 -11.14 -9.60 13.50
CA LYS A 70 -12.18 -8.77 12.86
C LYS A 70 -13.36 -8.49 13.80
N ARG A 71 -13.77 -9.46 14.61
CA ARG A 71 -14.80 -9.28 15.63
C ARG A 71 -14.39 -8.22 16.64
N TRP A 72 -13.13 -8.24 17.10
CA TRP A 72 -12.59 -7.21 17.97
C TRP A 72 -12.56 -5.83 17.30
N LEU A 73 -12.09 -5.72 16.06
CA LEU A 73 -12.04 -4.44 15.33
C LEU A 73 -13.42 -3.79 15.17
N GLY A 74 -14.46 -4.61 15.00
CA GLY A 74 -15.85 -4.18 14.84
C GLY A 74 -16.72 -4.26 16.09
N SER A 75 -16.14 -4.44 17.28
CA SER A 75 -16.89 -4.58 18.54
C SER A 75 -17.23 -3.24 19.18
N SER A 76 -18.43 -3.15 19.76
CA SER A 76 -18.90 -1.98 20.51
C SER A 76 -17.97 -1.59 21.65
N GLU A 77 -17.35 -2.59 22.28
CA GLU A 77 -16.37 -2.45 23.36
C GLU A 77 -15.15 -1.69 22.85
N ARG A 78 -14.61 -2.06 21.68
CA ARG A 78 -13.48 -1.35 21.07
C ARG A 78 -13.88 0.04 20.62
N GLN A 79 -15.08 0.22 20.01
CA GLN A 79 -15.56 1.55 19.61
C GLN A 79 -15.63 2.51 20.81
N SER A 80 -16.24 2.08 21.93
CA SER A 80 -16.35 2.91 23.15
C SER A 80 -14.98 3.29 23.72
N ARG A 81 -13.99 2.39 23.67
CA ARG A 81 -12.63 2.72 24.10
C ARG A 81 -12.00 3.79 23.20
N ILE A 82 -12.10 3.67 21.87
CA ILE A 82 -11.50 4.61 20.91
C ILE A 82 -12.07 6.04 21.06
N GLU A 83 -13.35 6.17 21.35
CA GLU A 83 -13.96 7.47 21.65
C GLU A 83 -13.23 8.17 22.81
N GLY A 84 -12.88 7.42 23.87
CA GLY A 84 -12.13 7.93 25.00
C GLY A 84 -10.68 8.32 24.68
N ALA A 85 -10.04 7.70 23.70
CA ALA A 85 -8.66 8.02 23.30
C ALA A 85 -8.56 9.24 22.37
N THR A 86 -9.63 9.55 21.62
CA THR A 86 -9.67 10.62 20.61
C THR A 86 -9.02 11.96 21.04
N PRO A 87 -9.26 12.50 22.26
CA PRO A 87 -8.63 13.77 22.66
C PRO A 87 -7.10 13.68 22.87
N MET A 88 -6.55 12.49 23.12
CA MET A 88 -5.13 12.28 23.42
C MET A 88 -4.25 12.16 22.17
N LEU A 89 -4.85 11.93 21.00
CA LEU A 89 -4.12 11.59 19.78
C LEU A 89 -3.76 12.81 18.93
N VAL A 90 -2.62 12.71 18.24
CA VAL A 90 -2.23 13.59 17.11
C VAL A 90 -2.52 12.81 15.83
N GLY A 91 -3.72 13.00 15.27
CA GLY A 91 -4.21 12.16 14.17
C GLY A 91 -4.78 10.84 14.63
N ARG A 92 -4.82 9.83 13.75
CA ARG A 92 -5.47 8.55 14.04
C ARG A 92 -4.60 7.35 13.70
N ASP A 93 -5.03 6.25 14.28
CA ASP A 93 -4.44 4.93 14.26
C ASP A 93 -4.21 4.39 12.84
N ASP A 94 -3.01 3.88 12.61
CA ASP A 94 -2.68 3.02 11.48
C ASP A 94 -2.86 1.56 11.91
N VAL A 95 -3.85 0.87 11.35
CA VAL A 95 -4.23 -0.49 11.77
C VAL A 95 -3.90 -1.49 10.67
N HIS A 96 -2.92 -2.36 10.96
CA HIS A 96 -2.54 -3.48 10.09
C HIS A 96 -2.99 -4.80 10.69
N ILE A 97 -3.49 -5.69 9.85
CA ILE A 97 -3.76 -7.09 10.19
C ILE A 97 -2.65 -7.93 9.57
N VAL A 98 -1.73 -8.39 10.41
CA VAL A 98 -0.62 -9.26 10.03
C VAL A 98 -1.00 -10.68 10.42
N ARG A 99 -1.05 -11.58 9.44
CA ARG A 99 -1.22 -13.01 9.69
C ARG A 99 0.17 -13.65 9.78
N ASP A 100 0.37 -14.56 10.72
CA ASP A 100 1.64 -15.29 10.88
C ASP A 100 1.84 -16.40 9.84
N ASP A 101 1.08 -16.39 8.73
CA ASP A 101 1.19 -17.34 7.64
C ASP A 101 2.18 -16.86 6.55
N ALA A 102 3.12 -17.74 6.18
CA ALA A 102 4.00 -17.55 5.01
C ALA A 102 3.23 -17.36 3.68
N SER A 103 1.91 -17.54 3.70
CA SER A 103 1.01 -17.30 2.56
C SER A 103 0.62 -15.84 2.37
N ALA A 104 0.66 -14.98 3.39
CA ALA A 104 0.36 -13.55 3.25
C ALA A 104 1.37 -12.83 2.33
N ALA A 105 2.58 -13.37 2.17
CA ALA A 105 3.58 -12.89 1.22
C ALA A 105 3.27 -13.23 -0.26
N ARG A 106 2.27 -14.08 -0.55
CA ARG A 106 1.93 -14.54 -1.91
C ARG A 106 0.83 -13.73 -2.60
N THR A 107 0.16 -12.82 -1.91
CA THR A 107 -0.85 -11.92 -2.51
C THR A 107 -0.20 -10.60 -2.87
N ALA A 108 -0.54 -10.06 -4.05
CA ALA A 108 -0.16 -8.70 -4.45
C ALA A 108 -1.20 -7.75 -3.82
N PRO A 109 -0.84 -7.04 -2.74
CA PRO A 109 -1.81 -6.23 -2.00
C PRO A 109 -2.19 -5.00 -2.82
N VAL A 110 -3.47 -4.70 -2.91
CA VAL A 110 -3.99 -3.50 -3.60
C VAL A 110 -4.45 -2.52 -2.55
N SER A 111 -4.14 -1.24 -2.74
CA SER A 111 -4.55 -0.19 -1.82
C SER A 111 -5.51 0.79 -2.49
N ALA A 112 -6.39 1.42 -1.72
CA ALA A 112 -7.19 2.57 -2.14
C ALA A 112 -6.90 3.74 -1.22
N VAL A 113 -6.62 4.90 -1.80
CA VAL A 113 -6.38 6.16 -1.10
C VAL A 113 -7.56 7.08 -1.38
N MET A 114 -8.18 7.59 -0.32
CA MET A 114 -9.38 8.43 -0.37
C MET A 114 -9.06 9.75 0.31
N SER A 115 -9.08 10.83 -0.47
CA SER A 115 -8.98 12.22 0.02
C SER A 115 -10.38 12.78 0.21
N THR A 116 -10.68 13.29 1.40
CA THR A 116 -11.98 13.88 1.70
C THR A 116 -11.80 15.25 2.33
N ARG A 117 -12.32 16.27 1.66
CA ARG A 117 -12.47 17.60 2.24
C ARG A 117 -13.77 17.66 3.01
N VAL A 118 -13.69 17.95 4.30
CA VAL A 118 -14.85 18.10 5.18
C VAL A 118 -15.24 19.57 5.23
N LYS A 119 -16.54 19.85 5.35
CA LYS A 119 -17.02 21.23 5.52
C LYS A 119 -16.52 21.81 6.85
N PRO A 120 -16.12 23.09 6.90
CA PRO A 120 -15.71 23.71 8.14
C PRO A 120 -16.77 23.56 9.24
N GLY A 121 -16.36 23.10 10.43
CA GLY A 121 -17.24 22.90 11.58
C GLY A 121 -17.94 21.54 11.64
N MET A 122 -17.80 20.70 10.62
CA MET A 122 -18.38 19.34 10.56
C MET A 122 -17.36 18.24 10.88
N GLU A 123 -16.13 18.60 11.28
CA GLU A 123 -15.03 17.66 11.50
C GLU A 123 -15.37 16.65 12.60
N ALA A 124 -15.97 17.11 13.71
CA ALA A 124 -16.37 16.22 14.81
C ALA A 124 -17.43 15.18 14.38
N GLU A 125 -18.37 15.58 13.53
CA GLU A 125 -19.40 14.69 12.99
C GLU A 125 -18.82 13.71 11.97
N TYR A 126 -17.94 14.21 11.09
CA TYR A 126 -17.21 13.37 10.14
C TYR A 126 -16.32 12.34 10.83
N LEU A 127 -15.69 12.70 11.96
CA LEU A 127 -14.90 11.79 12.77
C LEU A 127 -15.75 10.67 13.40
N LYS A 128 -16.99 10.95 13.82
CA LYS A 128 -17.94 9.91 14.29
C LYS A 128 -18.39 9.01 13.14
N TRP A 129 -18.65 9.60 11.98
CA TRP A 129 -18.96 8.85 10.77
C TRP A 129 -17.80 7.93 10.35
N GLU A 130 -16.56 8.40 10.45
CA GLU A 130 -15.38 7.61 10.11
C GLU A 130 -15.30 6.32 10.95
N GLN A 131 -15.60 6.40 12.26
CA GLN A 131 -15.60 5.23 13.12
C GLN A 131 -16.63 4.18 12.67
N LYS A 132 -17.78 4.62 12.15
CA LYS A 132 -18.80 3.72 11.58
C LYS A 132 -18.31 3.02 10.32
N ILE A 133 -17.67 3.74 9.39
CA ILE A 133 -17.15 3.13 8.17
C ILE A 133 -15.93 2.25 8.46
N ALA A 134 -15.10 2.60 9.44
CA ALA A 134 -14.01 1.76 9.94
C ALA A 134 -14.52 0.44 10.55
N ALA A 135 -15.60 0.47 11.33
CA ALA A 135 -16.24 -0.73 11.86
C ALA A 135 -16.92 -1.59 10.79
N ALA A 136 -17.40 -0.99 9.70
CA ALA A 136 -17.98 -1.70 8.58
C ALA A 136 -16.91 -2.35 7.68
N GLN A 137 -15.83 -1.62 7.36
CA GLN A 137 -14.76 -2.11 6.50
C GLN A 137 -13.92 -3.21 7.16
N SER A 138 -13.78 -3.20 8.50
CA SER A 138 -13.09 -4.28 9.23
C SER A 138 -13.71 -5.66 8.99
N LYS A 139 -15.01 -5.70 8.66
CA LYS A 139 -15.76 -6.92 8.33
C LYS A 139 -15.64 -7.31 6.86
N ALA A 140 -15.07 -6.47 5.99
CA ALA A 140 -14.92 -6.76 4.58
C ALA A 140 -13.98 -7.95 4.34
N ALA A 141 -14.30 -8.76 3.32
CA ALA A 141 -13.45 -9.86 2.89
C ALA A 141 -12.13 -9.31 2.33
N GLY A 142 -11.00 -9.94 2.67
CA GLY A 142 -9.69 -9.55 2.13
C GLY A 142 -9.05 -8.29 2.70
N LEU A 143 -9.66 -7.58 3.67
CA LEU A 143 -9.01 -6.44 4.32
C LEU A 143 -7.71 -6.89 5.03
N GLN A 144 -6.61 -6.20 4.73
CA GLN A 144 -5.29 -6.37 5.35
C GLN A 144 -4.93 -5.21 6.27
N GLY A 145 -5.52 -4.03 6.10
CA GLY A 145 -5.29 -2.90 6.98
C GLY A 145 -6.01 -1.64 6.52
N TYR A 146 -6.09 -0.66 7.40
CA TYR A 146 -6.56 0.67 7.07
C TYR A 146 -5.78 1.72 7.86
N ARG A 147 -5.57 2.88 7.24
CA ARG A 147 -4.99 4.06 7.84
C ARG A 147 -5.92 5.24 7.64
N PHE A 148 -6.04 6.09 8.65
CA PHE A 148 -6.75 7.36 8.53
C PHE A 148 -5.90 8.50 9.07
N GLU A 149 -5.68 9.52 8.27
CA GLU A 149 -4.86 10.69 8.61
C GLU A 149 -5.74 11.96 8.57
N PRO A 150 -5.71 12.81 9.61
CA PRO A 150 -6.42 14.08 9.61
C PRO A 150 -5.75 15.09 8.67
N PRO A 151 -6.43 16.19 8.32
CA PRO A 151 -5.79 17.29 7.63
C PRO A 151 -4.68 17.91 8.50
N VAL A 152 -3.55 18.22 7.85
CA VAL A 152 -2.40 18.94 8.39
C VAL A 152 -2.39 20.36 7.79
N PRO A 153 -2.69 21.41 8.58
CA PRO A 153 -2.74 22.79 8.09
C PRO A 153 -1.47 23.19 7.34
N GLY A 154 -1.63 23.74 6.12
CA GLY A 154 -0.52 24.19 5.27
C GLY A 154 0.24 23.09 4.51
N VAL A 155 -0.09 21.81 4.71
CA VAL A 155 0.52 20.67 4.01
C VAL A 155 -0.53 19.83 3.29
N GLN A 156 -1.63 19.50 3.98
CA GLN A 156 -2.71 18.66 3.48
C GLN A 156 -4.02 19.08 4.14
N GLU A 157 -4.92 19.71 3.39
CA GLU A 157 -6.20 20.20 3.95
C GLU A 157 -7.32 19.16 3.95
N ASP A 158 -7.05 17.97 3.42
CA ASP A 158 -8.02 16.89 3.29
C ASP A 158 -7.73 15.76 4.28
N PHE A 159 -8.79 15.09 4.75
CA PHE A 159 -8.66 13.81 5.45
C PHE A 159 -8.26 12.71 4.46
N ILE A 160 -7.25 11.90 4.80
CA ILE A 160 -6.84 10.77 3.98
C ILE A 160 -7.24 9.46 4.64
N ALA A 161 -7.93 8.60 3.91
CA ALA A 161 -8.14 7.20 4.28
C ALA A 161 -7.41 6.29 3.30
N ILE A 162 -6.58 5.38 3.80
CA ILE A 162 -5.89 4.36 3.01
C ILE A 162 -6.43 3.00 3.40
N LEU A 163 -6.94 2.23 2.46
CA LEU A 163 -7.42 0.88 2.66
C LEU A 163 -6.54 -0.10 1.91
N ARG A 164 -6.13 -1.20 2.56
CA ARG A 164 -5.32 -2.25 1.95
C ARG A 164 -6.05 -3.58 1.94
N PHE A 165 -6.10 -4.22 0.78
CA PHE A 165 -6.75 -5.51 0.56
C PHE A 165 -5.80 -6.52 -0.08
N ASP A 166 -6.09 -7.80 0.11
CA ASP A 166 -5.33 -8.92 -0.45
C ASP A 166 -5.48 -9.11 -1.97
N SER A 167 -6.50 -8.50 -2.59
CA SER A 167 -6.80 -8.60 -4.01
C SER A 167 -7.67 -7.45 -4.51
N GLU A 168 -7.54 -7.12 -5.78
CA GLU A 168 -8.36 -6.09 -6.47
C GLU A 168 -9.85 -6.43 -6.41
N THR A 169 -10.22 -7.71 -6.59
CA THR A 169 -11.61 -8.16 -6.54
C THR A 169 -12.27 -7.88 -5.19
N ASN A 170 -11.58 -8.16 -4.09
CA ASN A 170 -12.10 -7.92 -2.74
C ASN A 170 -12.23 -6.42 -2.44
N LEU A 171 -11.23 -5.63 -2.85
CA LEU A 171 -11.29 -4.17 -2.76
C LEU A 171 -12.49 -3.62 -3.54
N ARG A 172 -12.66 -4.02 -4.80
CA ARG A 172 -13.75 -3.55 -5.65
C ARG A 172 -15.12 -3.96 -5.10
N THR A 173 -15.24 -5.18 -4.59
CA THR A 173 -16.44 -5.66 -3.92
C THR A 173 -16.81 -4.78 -2.72
N TRP A 174 -15.84 -4.38 -1.90
CA TRP A 174 -16.06 -3.45 -0.80
C TRP A 174 -16.45 -2.05 -1.29
N LEU A 175 -15.73 -1.52 -2.28
CA LEU A 175 -15.98 -0.19 -2.85
C LEU A 175 -17.39 -0.06 -3.46
N GLU A 176 -17.87 -1.11 -4.11
CA GLU A 176 -19.19 -1.16 -4.76
C GLU A 176 -20.30 -1.64 -3.81
N SER A 177 -19.97 -2.02 -2.57
CA SER A 177 -20.93 -2.63 -1.65
C SER A 177 -22.08 -1.70 -1.28
N PRO A 178 -23.32 -2.22 -1.16
CA PRO A 178 -24.47 -1.43 -0.72
C PRO A 178 -24.25 -0.82 0.67
N ARG A 179 -23.54 -1.53 1.55
CA ARG A 179 -23.24 -1.05 2.90
C ARG A 179 -22.34 0.18 2.88
N ARG A 180 -21.31 0.19 2.05
CA ARG A 180 -20.45 1.36 1.87
C ARG A 180 -21.23 2.52 1.25
N ARG A 181 -22.09 2.25 0.27
CA ARG A 181 -22.93 3.28 -0.37
C ARG A 181 -23.81 4.00 0.65
N GLN A 182 -24.53 3.26 1.50
CA GLN A 182 -25.32 3.84 2.59
C GLN A 182 -24.50 4.74 3.51
N LEU A 183 -23.29 4.29 3.90
CA LEU A 183 -22.41 5.08 4.74
C LEU A 183 -21.93 6.35 4.00
N LEU A 184 -21.62 6.27 2.71
CA LEU A 184 -21.25 7.46 1.93
C LEU A 184 -22.41 8.46 1.81
N ASP A 185 -23.65 7.98 1.70
CA ASP A 185 -24.84 8.84 1.69
C ASP A 185 -25.02 9.56 3.05
N GLU A 186 -24.70 8.91 4.17
CA GLU A 186 -24.64 9.57 5.50
C GLU A 186 -23.56 10.66 5.57
N ALA A 187 -22.44 10.49 4.84
CA ALA A 187 -21.31 11.43 4.85
C ALA A 187 -21.46 12.60 3.88
N ALA A 188 -22.26 12.44 2.81
CA ALA A 188 -22.48 13.45 1.77
C ALA A 188 -22.81 14.86 2.30
N PRO A 189 -23.64 15.07 3.36
CA PRO A 189 -23.87 16.40 3.89
C PRO A 189 -22.65 16.99 4.62
N LEU A 190 -21.73 16.15 5.11
CA LEU A 190 -20.54 16.55 5.88
C LEU A 190 -19.35 16.91 4.98
N THR A 191 -19.31 16.38 3.76
CA THR A 191 -18.18 16.53 2.84
C THR A 191 -18.39 17.65 1.83
N ALA A 192 -17.31 18.36 1.50
CA ALA A 192 -17.25 19.37 0.45
C ALA A 192 -16.72 18.77 -0.85
N GLU A 193 -15.66 17.96 -0.76
CA GLU A 193 -15.03 17.29 -1.90
C GLU A 193 -14.62 15.87 -1.49
N PHE A 194 -14.72 14.91 -2.42
CA PHE A 194 -14.32 13.53 -2.19
C PHE A 194 -13.62 12.97 -3.42
N HIS A 195 -12.40 12.48 -3.24
CA HIS A 195 -11.58 11.87 -4.27
C HIS A 195 -11.09 10.51 -3.82
N ALA A 196 -11.57 9.44 -4.44
CA ALA A 196 -11.03 8.10 -4.25
C ALA A 196 -10.13 7.74 -5.44
N ARG A 197 -8.91 7.27 -5.16
CA ARG A 197 -7.99 6.72 -6.15
C ARG A 197 -7.53 5.35 -5.66
N MET A 198 -7.44 4.36 -6.54
CA MET A 198 -6.69 3.17 -6.19
C MET A 198 -5.21 3.57 -6.13
N ALA A 199 -4.53 3.21 -5.04
CA ALA A 199 -3.08 3.28 -4.95
C ALA A 199 -2.54 2.18 -5.85
N GLU A 200 -2.36 2.58 -7.10
CA GLU A 200 -1.66 1.85 -8.13
C GLU A 200 -0.20 1.65 -7.65
N SER A 201 0.32 0.41 -7.64
CA SER A 201 1.73 0.17 -7.30
C SER A 201 2.63 1.03 -8.18
N GLY A 202 3.79 1.48 -7.68
CA GLY A 202 4.55 2.60 -8.27
C GLY A 202 4.90 2.50 -9.77
N PHE A 203 4.84 1.31 -10.38
CA PHE A 203 5.03 1.13 -11.81
C PHE A 203 3.75 1.19 -12.64
N GLU A 204 2.58 0.92 -12.07
CA GLU A 204 1.28 0.84 -12.76
C GLU A 204 0.92 2.13 -13.50
N GLN A 205 1.39 3.29 -13.00
CA GLN A 205 1.25 4.57 -13.70
C GLN A 205 1.86 4.53 -15.11
N TRP A 206 2.97 3.81 -15.32
CA TRP A 206 3.58 3.64 -16.66
C TRP A 206 2.79 2.67 -17.56
N PHE A 207 1.88 1.87 -17.00
CA PHE A 207 1.10 0.86 -17.72
C PHE A 207 -0.38 1.23 -17.90
N ARG A 208 -0.82 2.39 -17.37
CA ARG A 208 -2.20 2.86 -17.45
C ARG A 208 -2.71 2.91 -18.89
N ASP A 209 -1.96 3.53 -19.80
CA ASP A 209 -2.35 3.66 -21.21
C ASP A 209 -2.28 2.34 -22.00
N ALA A 210 -1.60 1.33 -21.46
CA ALA A 210 -1.48 0.00 -22.05
C ALA A 210 -2.59 -0.95 -21.58
N THR A 211 -3.36 -0.56 -20.56
CA THR A 211 -4.42 -1.36 -19.94
C THR A 211 -5.78 -0.78 -20.34
N PRO A 212 -6.68 -1.56 -20.96
CA PRO A 212 -8.02 -1.07 -21.31
C PRO A 212 -8.78 -0.57 -20.07
N GLU A 213 -9.58 0.49 -20.20
CA GLU A 213 -10.41 0.99 -19.10
C GLU A 213 -11.28 -0.13 -18.50
N GLY A 214 -11.15 -0.35 -17.18
CA GLY A 214 -11.89 -1.39 -16.45
C GLY A 214 -11.31 -2.81 -16.53
N ALA A 215 -10.19 -3.02 -17.23
CA ALA A 215 -9.44 -4.27 -17.18
C ALA A 215 -8.60 -4.37 -15.88
N PRO A 216 -8.42 -5.59 -15.33
CA PRO A 216 -7.59 -5.78 -14.13
C PRO A 216 -6.15 -5.37 -14.40
N VAL A 217 -5.50 -4.83 -13.35
CA VAL A 217 -4.12 -4.37 -13.41
C VAL A 217 -3.18 -5.50 -13.87
N PRO A 218 -2.22 -5.25 -14.77
CA PRO A 218 -1.26 -6.26 -15.17
C PRO A 218 -0.46 -6.82 -13.99
N ALA A 219 -0.16 -8.12 -13.99
CA ALA A 219 0.59 -8.73 -12.91
C ALA A 219 1.98 -8.09 -12.72
N ALA A 220 2.37 -7.82 -11.47
CA ALA A 220 3.62 -7.12 -11.12
C ALA A 220 4.87 -7.71 -11.78
N TRP A 221 4.98 -9.04 -11.88
CA TRP A 221 6.12 -9.70 -12.53
C TRP A 221 6.22 -9.38 -14.03
N LYS A 222 5.10 -9.19 -14.74
CA LYS A 222 5.10 -8.79 -16.16
C LYS A 222 5.56 -7.36 -16.33
N MET A 223 5.10 -6.47 -15.44
CA MET A 223 5.54 -5.07 -15.40
C MET A 223 7.04 -4.99 -15.13
N ASN A 224 7.55 -5.73 -14.13
CA ASN A 224 8.97 -5.79 -13.80
C ASN A 224 9.82 -6.28 -14.97
N MET A 225 9.34 -7.26 -15.75
CA MET A 225 10.05 -7.71 -16.94
C MET A 225 10.15 -6.59 -18.01
N ILE A 226 9.08 -5.85 -18.27
CA ILE A 226 9.14 -4.74 -19.23
C ILE A 226 10.06 -3.62 -18.74
N VAL A 227 10.04 -3.31 -17.44
CA VAL A 227 10.95 -2.33 -16.83
C VAL A 227 12.41 -2.78 -16.99
N LEU A 228 12.72 -4.05 -16.71
CA LEU A 228 14.06 -4.60 -16.89
C LEU A 228 14.51 -4.56 -18.35
N LEU A 229 13.62 -4.92 -19.28
CA LEU A 229 13.86 -4.90 -20.73
C LEU A 229 14.24 -3.50 -21.22
N ALA A 230 13.56 -2.46 -20.73
CA ALA A 230 13.85 -1.09 -21.07
C ALA A 230 15.13 -0.58 -20.38
N LEU A 231 15.29 -0.85 -19.08
CA LEU A 231 16.35 -0.26 -18.26
C LEU A 231 17.73 -0.83 -18.60
N TYR A 232 17.85 -2.16 -18.76
CA TYR A 232 19.14 -2.82 -18.98
C TYR A 232 19.95 -2.25 -20.16
N PRO A 233 19.40 -2.12 -21.38
CA PRO A 233 20.15 -1.59 -22.51
C PRO A 233 20.51 -0.12 -22.34
N ILE A 234 19.66 0.68 -21.68
CA ILE A 234 19.94 2.10 -21.45
C ILE A 234 21.16 2.27 -20.56
N VAL A 235 21.17 1.59 -19.41
CA VAL A 235 22.28 1.67 -18.45
C VAL A 235 23.58 1.16 -19.07
N PHE A 236 23.52 0.03 -19.79
CA PHE A 236 24.69 -0.54 -20.43
C PHE A 236 25.26 0.36 -21.53
N LEU A 237 24.42 0.79 -22.48
CA LEU A 237 24.85 1.66 -23.59
C LEU A 237 25.31 3.03 -23.09
N TRP A 238 24.66 3.59 -22.07
CA TRP A 238 25.12 4.82 -21.45
C TRP A 238 26.52 4.66 -20.86
N GLY A 239 26.75 3.61 -20.07
CA GLY A 239 28.06 3.33 -19.48
C GLY A 239 29.17 3.17 -20.53
N LEU A 240 28.86 2.48 -21.64
CA LEU A 240 29.79 2.21 -22.73
C LEU A 240 30.07 3.45 -23.58
N LEU A 241 29.04 4.20 -23.97
CA LEU A 241 29.12 5.28 -24.96
C LEU A 241 29.35 6.67 -24.36
N VAL A 242 28.93 6.90 -23.11
CA VAL A 242 28.95 8.23 -22.49
C VAL A 242 29.67 8.21 -21.15
N GLY A 243 29.29 7.33 -20.24
CA GLY A 243 29.81 7.26 -18.88
C GLY A 243 31.34 7.12 -18.85
N THR A 244 31.85 6.05 -19.47
CA THR A 244 33.30 5.79 -19.48
C THR A 244 34.09 6.72 -20.43
N PRO A 245 33.72 6.89 -21.70
CA PRO A 245 34.54 7.66 -22.63
C PRO A 245 34.44 9.18 -22.42
N ILE A 246 33.28 9.71 -22.02
CA ILE A 246 33.04 11.16 -21.95
C ILE A 246 33.14 11.64 -20.50
N LEU A 247 32.32 11.09 -19.60
CA LEU A 247 32.23 11.63 -18.23
C LEU A 247 33.50 11.34 -17.42
N THR A 248 33.99 10.10 -17.42
CA THR A 248 35.17 9.74 -16.62
C THR A 248 36.48 10.00 -17.34
N LYS A 249 36.60 9.71 -18.65
CA LYS A 249 37.87 9.93 -19.39
C LYS A 249 38.06 11.36 -19.88
N ALA A 250 37.06 11.97 -20.54
CA ALA A 250 37.24 13.30 -21.16
C ALA A 250 37.00 14.45 -20.17
N LEU A 251 35.98 14.34 -19.31
CA LEU A 251 35.60 15.37 -18.34
C LEU A 251 36.18 15.13 -16.94
N ASN A 252 36.86 14.01 -16.72
CA ASN A 252 37.51 13.62 -15.47
C ASN A 252 36.61 13.72 -14.23
N LEU A 253 35.31 13.45 -14.41
CA LEU A 253 34.33 13.47 -13.32
C LEU A 253 34.52 12.25 -12.40
N ASN A 254 34.35 12.48 -11.10
CA ASN A 254 34.36 11.41 -10.11
C ASN A 254 33.24 10.40 -10.40
N PHE A 255 33.54 9.11 -10.22
CA PHE A 255 32.63 8.01 -10.50
C PHE A 255 31.22 8.18 -9.89
N PRO A 256 31.05 8.61 -8.62
CA PRO A 256 29.72 8.81 -8.04
C PRO A 256 28.87 9.84 -8.79
N VAL A 257 29.50 10.93 -9.29
CA VAL A 257 28.81 11.98 -10.04
C VAL A 257 28.44 11.49 -11.44
N ALA A 258 29.35 10.81 -12.12
CA ALA A 258 29.08 10.22 -13.44
C ALA A 258 27.96 9.16 -13.36
N LEU A 259 27.95 8.35 -12.31
CA LEU A 259 26.91 7.37 -12.04
C LEU A 259 25.56 8.04 -11.77
N PHE A 260 25.53 9.11 -10.96
CA PHE A 260 24.31 9.85 -10.69
C PHE A 260 23.70 10.45 -11.97
N ILE A 261 24.52 11.08 -12.82
CA ILE A 261 24.09 11.63 -14.11
C ILE A 261 23.52 10.51 -15.01
N GLY A 262 24.19 9.35 -15.06
CA GLY A 262 23.71 8.21 -15.84
C GLY A 262 22.38 7.65 -15.33
N ASN A 263 22.19 7.59 -14.01
CA ASN A 263 20.92 7.19 -13.41
C ASN A 263 19.82 8.21 -13.70
N ALA A 264 20.09 9.52 -13.59
CA ALA A 264 19.13 10.56 -13.94
C ALA A 264 18.68 10.47 -15.40
N PHE A 265 19.63 10.28 -16.33
CA PHE A 265 19.32 10.06 -17.74
C PHE A 265 18.50 8.78 -17.96
N SER A 266 18.87 7.70 -17.28
CA SER A 266 18.17 6.41 -17.38
C SER A 266 16.72 6.52 -16.92
N VAL A 267 16.45 7.20 -15.80
CA VAL A 267 15.09 7.45 -15.28
C VAL A 267 14.25 8.25 -16.28
N ILE A 268 14.82 9.30 -16.89
CA ILE A 268 14.11 10.10 -17.90
C ILE A 268 13.76 9.21 -19.09
N LEU A 269 14.72 8.44 -19.62
CA LEU A 269 14.50 7.64 -20.82
C LEU A 269 13.54 6.46 -20.57
N THR A 270 13.62 5.80 -19.42
CA THR A 270 12.68 4.72 -19.04
C THR A 270 11.27 5.25 -18.87
N SER A 271 11.08 6.51 -18.42
CA SER A 271 9.74 7.12 -18.31
C SER A 271 8.97 7.16 -19.64
N TYR A 272 9.68 7.15 -20.79
CA TYR A 272 9.07 7.09 -22.12
C TYR A 272 9.10 5.68 -22.72
N LEU A 273 10.20 4.95 -22.55
CA LEU A 273 10.37 3.62 -23.13
C LEU A 273 9.48 2.57 -22.48
N VAL A 274 9.25 2.65 -21.17
CA VAL A 274 8.39 1.67 -20.48
C VAL A 274 6.94 1.79 -20.96
N PRO A 275 6.28 2.97 -20.96
CA PRO A 275 4.92 3.09 -21.53
C PRO A 275 4.84 2.69 -23.00
N TRP A 276 5.84 3.04 -23.80
CA TRP A 276 5.90 2.66 -25.22
C TRP A 276 5.95 1.14 -25.40
N THR A 277 6.80 0.46 -24.63
CA THR A 277 6.95 -1.01 -24.67
C THR A 277 5.72 -1.71 -24.12
N ALA A 278 5.16 -1.19 -23.03
CA ALA A 278 3.91 -1.65 -22.43
C ALA A 278 2.76 -1.63 -23.45
N LYS A 279 2.60 -0.53 -24.19
CA LYS A 279 1.56 -0.40 -25.22
C LYS A 279 1.72 -1.43 -26.35
N ARG A 280 2.96 -1.75 -26.74
CA ARG A 280 3.27 -2.78 -27.75
C ARG A 280 3.01 -4.20 -27.25
N LEU A 281 3.10 -4.42 -25.94
CA LEU A 281 2.89 -5.70 -25.28
C LEU A 281 1.55 -5.78 -24.55
N SER A 282 0.59 -4.91 -24.85
CA SER A 282 -0.75 -4.89 -24.24
C SER A 282 -1.46 -6.23 -24.38
N TRP A 283 -1.32 -6.91 -25.52
CA TRP A 283 -1.84 -8.26 -25.77
C TRP A 283 -1.33 -9.31 -24.77
N TRP A 284 -0.13 -9.13 -24.21
CA TRP A 284 0.47 -10.03 -23.22
C TRP A 284 0.17 -9.58 -21.78
N LEU A 285 0.07 -8.27 -21.55
CA LEU A 285 -0.26 -7.69 -20.25
C LEU A 285 -1.71 -8.00 -19.86
N THR A 286 -2.65 -7.82 -20.79
CA THR A 286 -4.07 -8.09 -20.62
C THR A 286 -4.56 -9.15 -21.62
N PRO A 287 -4.19 -10.43 -21.44
CA PRO A 287 -4.59 -11.49 -22.35
C PRO A 287 -6.10 -11.78 -22.24
N PRO A 288 -6.77 -12.15 -23.36
CA PRO A 288 -8.15 -12.63 -23.34
C PRO A 288 -8.36 -13.79 -22.36
N LYS A 289 -9.59 -13.99 -21.88
CA LYS A 289 -9.93 -15.10 -20.96
C LYS A 289 -9.61 -16.46 -21.58
N ASP A 290 -9.84 -16.60 -22.88
CA ASP A 290 -9.51 -17.80 -23.64
C ASP A 290 -8.02 -17.80 -24.06
N GLY A 291 -7.31 -18.87 -23.74
CA GLY A 291 -5.90 -19.03 -24.13
C GLY A 291 -4.89 -18.24 -23.29
N ARG A 292 -5.30 -17.67 -22.14
CA ARG A 292 -4.46 -16.87 -21.23
C ARG A 292 -3.09 -17.48 -20.91
N ALA A 293 -3.04 -18.80 -20.67
CA ALA A 293 -1.80 -19.51 -20.34
C ALA A 293 -0.82 -19.52 -21.52
N LEU A 294 -1.31 -19.82 -22.73
CA LEU A 294 -0.49 -19.86 -23.94
C LEU A 294 0.01 -18.46 -24.33
N VAL A 295 -0.84 -17.45 -24.24
CA VAL A 295 -0.44 -16.05 -24.49
C VAL A 295 0.60 -15.60 -23.48
N SER A 296 0.40 -15.92 -22.20
CA SER A 296 1.38 -15.59 -21.15
C SER A 296 2.72 -16.28 -21.39
N LEU A 297 2.72 -17.57 -21.76
CA LEU A 297 3.92 -18.31 -22.09
C LEU A 297 4.67 -17.70 -23.28
N ARG A 298 3.95 -17.36 -24.37
CA ARG A 298 4.54 -16.74 -25.57
C ARG A 298 5.21 -15.41 -25.27
N GLY A 299 4.55 -14.52 -24.53
CA GLY A 299 5.15 -13.22 -24.19
C GLY A 299 6.31 -13.36 -23.22
N THR A 300 6.24 -14.28 -22.24
CA THR A 300 7.37 -14.55 -21.35
C THR A 300 8.58 -15.08 -22.14
N SER A 301 8.38 -16.03 -23.04
CA SER A 301 9.45 -16.56 -23.89
C SER A 301 10.04 -15.49 -24.81
N LEU A 302 9.21 -14.59 -25.35
CA LEU A 302 9.67 -13.46 -26.16
C LEU A 302 10.61 -12.53 -25.37
N LEU A 303 10.24 -12.17 -24.14
CA LEU A 303 11.08 -11.31 -23.29
C LEU A 303 12.36 -11.99 -22.84
N ILE A 304 12.30 -13.29 -22.50
CA ILE A 304 13.50 -14.08 -22.18
C ILE A 304 14.45 -14.12 -23.38
N ALA A 305 13.93 -14.36 -24.59
CA ALA A 305 14.74 -14.34 -25.80
C ALA A 305 15.37 -12.95 -26.03
N ALA A 306 14.60 -11.87 -25.83
CA ALA A 306 15.13 -10.51 -25.92
C ALA A 306 16.26 -10.25 -24.91
N TYR A 307 16.14 -10.72 -23.67
CA TYR A 307 17.22 -10.63 -22.68
C TYR A 307 18.47 -11.37 -23.12
N ILE A 308 18.32 -12.63 -23.57
CA ILE A 308 19.46 -13.45 -24.04
C ILE A 308 20.16 -12.75 -25.20
N ILE A 309 19.40 -12.23 -26.17
CA ILE A 309 19.95 -11.50 -27.31
C ILE A 309 20.72 -10.27 -26.85
N MET A 310 20.15 -9.45 -25.96
CA MET A 310 20.85 -8.26 -25.44
C MET A 310 22.13 -8.62 -24.69
N ILE A 311 22.08 -9.64 -23.82
CA ILE A 311 23.27 -10.10 -23.08
C ILE A 311 24.36 -10.57 -24.06
N LEU A 312 24.02 -11.37 -25.06
CA LEU A 312 24.98 -11.85 -26.05
C LEU A 312 25.57 -10.71 -26.91
N LEU A 313 24.75 -9.72 -27.28
CA LEU A 313 25.21 -8.54 -28.02
C LEU A 313 26.17 -7.69 -27.17
N PHE A 314 25.81 -7.44 -25.91
CA PHE A 314 26.61 -6.64 -25.00
C PHE A 314 27.87 -7.33 -24.53
N TRP A 315 27.85 -8.66 -24.39
CA TRP A 315 29.04 -9.46 -24.16
C TRP A 315 30.07 -9.29 -25.27
N LYS A 316 29.63 -9.18 -26.53
CA LYS A 316 30.52 -8.93 -27.67
C LYS A 316 31.01 -7.48 -27.74
N ALA A 317 30.36 -6.54 -27.07
CA ALA A 317 30.69 -5.12 -27.08
C ALA A 317 31.64 -4.71 -25.94
N LEU A 318 31.88 -5.61 -24.99
CA LEU A 318 32.87 -5.47 -23.92
C LEU A 318 34.26 -5.89 -24.41
#